data_AF-A0A438HFU3-F1
#
_entry.id   AF-A0A438HFU3-F1
#
_cell.length_a   1.000
_cell.length_b   1.000
_cell.length_c   1.000
_cell.angle_alpha   90.00
_cell.angle_beta   90.00
_cell.angle_gamma   90.00
#
_symmetry.space_group_name_H-M   'P 1'
#
loop_
_entity.id
_entity.type
_entity.pdbx_description
1 polymer ?
#
loop_
_entity_poly.entity_id
_entity_poly.type
_entity_poly.pdbx_seq_one_letter_code
_entity_poly.pdbx_strand_id
1 'polypeptide(L)'
;MGGIGMGVPFLCWPYLGDQFHNQSYICEKWKVGLGLNPDKNGFISRHEIKMKIEKLVSDDGIKANAEKLKEMARKSVSEGGSSYRNFKTFIEAMKQ
;
A
#
# COMPACT_ATOMS: atom_id res chain seq x y z
N MET A 1 1.19 -7.37 0.64
CA MET A 1 -0.23 -7.17 0.24
C MET A 1 -1.22 -7.12 1.41
N GLY A 2 -0.97 -7.79 2.54
CA GLY A 2 -1.93 -7.84 3.67
C GLY A 2 -2.46 -6.47 4.14
N GLY A 3 -1.61 -5.45 4.24
CA GLY A 3 -2.05 -4.11 4.63
C GLY A 3 -3.10 -3.51 3.68
N ILE A 4 -2.90 -3.61 2.35
CA ILE A 4 -3.89 -3.18 1.35
C ILE A 4 -5.16 -4.02 1.45
N GLY A 5 -5.02 -5.35 1.53
CA GLY A 5 -6.16 -6.28 1.61
C GLY A 5 -7.00 -6.13 2.88
N MET A 6 -6.47 -5.46 3.92
CA MET A 6 -7.19 -5.13 5.15
C MET A 6 -7.63 -3.67 5.23
N GLY A 7 -7.20 -2.80 4.30
CA GLY A 7 -7.49 -1.37 4.32
C GLY A 7 -6.66 -0.58 5.35
N VAL A 8 -5.47 -1.08 5.70
CA VAL A 8 -4.61 -0.48 6.71
C VAL A 8 -3.70 0.57 6.06
N PRO A 9 -3.70 1.83 6.53
CA PRO A 9 -2.74 2.84 6.09
C PRO A 9 -1.28 2.47 6.39
N PHE A 10 -0.36 2.97 5.57
CA PHE A 10 1.07 2.63 5.67
C PHE A 10 1.91 3.81 6.18
N LEU A 11 2.83 3.50 7.10
CA LEU A 11 3.99 4.34 7.36
C LEU A 11 5.21 3.68 6.71
N CYS A 12 5.72 4.27 5.64
CA CYS A 12 6.80 3.70 4.85
C CYS A 12 8.17 4.04 5.44
N TRP A 13 8.95 2.98 5.66
CA TRP A 13 10.38 3.03 6.01
C TRP A 13 11.14 2.04 5.12
N PRO A 14 11.46 2.40 3.87
CA PRO A 14 12.12 1.50 2.94
C PRO A 14 13.56 1.26 3.38
N TYR A 15 14.04 0.04 3.18
CA TYR A 15 15.42 -0.36 3.46
C TYR A 15 16.22 -0.59 2.18
N LEU A 16 15.70 -1.41 1.25
CA LEU A 16 16.44 -1.79 0.05
C LEU A 16 15.51 -2.17 -1.10
N GLY A 17 16.03 -2.03 -2.33
CA GLY A 17 15.43 -2.61 -3.53
C GLY A 17 14.17 -1.90 -4.00
N ASP A 18 13.15 -2.69 -4.35
CA ASP A 18 11.87 -2.20 -4.84
C ASP A 18 11.06 -1.46 -3.78
N GLN A 19 11.45 -1.52 -2.50
CA GLN A 19 10.76 -0.83 -1.41
C GLN A 19 10.67 0.68 -1.61
N PHE A 20 11.68 1.31 -2.23
CA PHE A 20 11.63 2.74 -2.56
C PHE A 20 10.55 3.05 -3.60
N HIS A 21 10.40 2.19 -4.60
CA HIS A 21 9.33 2.31 -5.59
C HIS A 21 7.96 2.05 -4.96
N ASN A 22 7.86 1.03 -4.11
CA ASN A 22 6.63 0.73 -3.37
C ASN A 22 6.21 1.91 -2.50
N GLN A 23 7.15 2.59 -1.83
CA GLN A 23 6.86 3.82 -1.08
C GLN A 23 6.26 4.90 -1.99
N SER A 24 6.84 5.18 -3.16
CA SER A 24 6.30 6.20 -4.08
C SER A 24 4.89 5.86 -4.54
N TYR A 25 4.59 4.60 -4.82
CA TYR A 25 3.22 4.18 -5.14
C TYR A 25 2.27 4.40 -3.96
N ILE A 26 2.65 3.97 -2.75
CA ILE A 26 1.84 4.10 -1.54
C ILE A 26 1.57 5.57 -1.21
N CYS A 27 2.59 6.43 -1.25
CA CYS A 27 2.51 7.81 -0.78
C CYS A 27 1.96 8.76 -1.85
N GLU A 28 2.37 8.61 -3.11
CA GLU A 28 2.10 9.60 -4.15
C GLU A 28 0.96 9.19 -5.07
N LYS A 29 0.91 7.91 -5.47
CA LYS A 29 -0.07 7.41 -6.44
C LYS A 29 -1.38 7.01 -5.77
N TRP A 30 -1.31 6.09 -4.81
CA TRP A 30 -2.47 5.57 -4.11
C TRP A 30 -2.88 6.45 -2.94
N LYS A 31 -1.94 7.22 -2.38
CA LYS A 31 -2.18 8.12 -1.25
C LYS A 31 -2.83 7.39 -0.06
N VAL A 32 -2.29 6.20 0.25
CA VAL A 32 -2.72 5.31 1.35
C VAL A 32 -1.68 5.26 2.48
N GLY A 33 -0.70 6.16 2.47
CA GLY A 33 0.36 6.18 3.47
C GLY A 33 1.24 7.40 3.40
N LEU A 34 2.19 7.46 4.32
CA LEU A 34 3.21 8.51 4.43
C LEU A 34 4.60 7.87 4.50
N GLY A 35 5.60 8.54 3.91
CA GLY A 35 7.01 8.19 4.10
C GLY A 35 7.61 8.90 5.30
N LEU A 36 8.54 8.23 5.99
CA LEU A 36 9.44 8.83 6.97
C LEU A 36 10.57 9.56 6.26
N ASN A 37 10.88 10.77 6.72
CA ASN A 37 11.95 11.58 6.16
C ASN A 37 13.18 11.51 7.09
N PRO A 38 14.31 10.95 6.63
CA PRO A 38 15.55 11.04 7.39
C PRO A 38 16.07 12.48 7.42
N ASP A 39 16.83 12.80 8.46
CA ASP A 39 17.59 14.04 8.51
C ASP A 39 18.78 14.02 7.53
N LYS A 40 19.57 15.11 7.52
CA LYS A 40 20.77 15.25 6.67
C LYS A 40 21.82 14.17 6.87
N ASN A 41 21.80 13.46 8.01
CA ASN A 41 22.73 12.39 8.35
C ASN A 41 22.14 11.00 8.06
N GLY A 42 20.92 10.93 7.52
CA GLY A 42 20.22 9.67 7.25
C GLY A 42 19.44 9.13 8.44
N PHE A 43 19.36 9.84 9.58
CA PHE A 43 18.67 9.35 10.77
C PHE A 43 17.20 9.73 10.78
N ILE A 44 16.35 8.77 11.12
CA ILE A 44 14.93 9.01 11.40
C ILE A 44 14.77 9.17 12.90
N SER A 45 14.42 10.38 13.33
CA SER A 45 14.25 10.69 14.75
C SER A 45 12.95 10.14 15.31
N ARG A 46 12.90 9.93 16.64
CA ARG A 46 11.65 9.62 17.35
C ARG A 46 10.58 10.68 17.10
N HIS A 47 10.97 11.95 16.99
CA HIS A 47 10.05 13.05 16.75
C HIS A 47 9.37 12.94 15.38
N GLU A 48 10.13 12.64 14.32
CA GLU A 48 9.60 12.39 12.98
C GLU A 48 8.60 11.22 12.98
N ILE A 49 8.96 10.11 13.62
CA ILE A 49 8.07 8.94 13.74
C ILE A 49 6.76 9.33 14.42
N LYS A 50 6.83 10.01 15.57
CA LYS A 50 5.64 10.44 16.32
C LYS A 50 4.74 11.33 15.47
N MET A 51 5.31 12.39 14.88
CA MET A 51 4.57 13.34 14.04
C MET A 51 3.88 12.66 12.86
N LYS A 52 4.58 11.75 12.17
CA LYS A 52 4.03 11.03 11.02
C LYS A 52 2.96 10.03 11.40
N ILE A 53 3.11 9.32 12.52
CA ILE A 53 2.07 8.41 13.05
C ILE A 53 0.82 9.20 13.42
N GLU A 54 0.96 10.29 14.17
CA GLU A 54 -0.18 11.13 14.57
C GLU A 54 -0.93 11.64 13.34
N LYS A 55 -0.20 12.17 12.35
CA LYS A 55 -0.79 12.60 11.07
C LYS A 55 -1.48 11.46 10.33
N LEU A 56 -0.83 10.30 10.21
CA LEU A 56 -1.34 9.15 9.47
C LEU A 56 -2.67 8.65 10.06
N VAL A 57 -2.76 8.60 11.40
CA VAL A 57 -3.96 8.13 12.11
C VAL A 57 -5.07 9.18 12.11
N SER A 58 -4.75 10.47 12.00
CA SER A 58 -5.76 11.55 11.93
C SER A 58 -6.25 11.85 10.50
N ASP A 59 -5.58 11.36 9.46
CA ASP A 59 -5.89 11.71 8.06
C ASP A 59 -7.00 10.82 7.50
N ASP A 60 -8.22 11.35 7.44
CA ASP A 60 -9.38 10.63 6.92
C ASP A 60 -9.32 10.40 5.40
N GLY A 61 -8.57 11.22 4.66
CA GLY A 61 -8.34 11.02 3.23
C GLY A 61 -7.50 9.76 2.97
N ILE A 62 -6.44 9.57 3.75
CA ILE A 62 -5.62 8.36 3.70
C ILE A 62 -6.44 7.12 4.06
N LYS A 63 -7.25 7.17 5.13
CA LYS A 63 -8.12 6.05 5.52
C LYS A 63 -9.14 5.71 4.44
N ALA A 64 -9.80 6.71 3.86
CA ALA A 64 -10.77 6.51 2.79
C ALA A 64 -10.13 5.88 1.55
N ASN A 65 -8.92 6.31 1.18
CA ASN A 65 -8.18 5.70 0.08
C ASN A 65 -7.79 4.24 0.38
N ALA A 66 -7.37 3.94 1.61
CA ALA A 66 -7.00 2.59 2.01
C ALA A 66 -8.20 1.63 1.95
N GLU A 67 -9.36 2.04 2.44
CA GLU A 67 -10.61 1.26 2.33
C GLU A 67 -11.08 1.11 0.87
N LYS A 68 -10.96 2.16 0.05
CA LYS A 68 -11.27 2.05 -1.39
C LYS A 68 -10.37 1.03 -2.08
N LEU A 69 -9.07 1.05 -1.79
CA LEU A 69 -8.10 0.15 -2.41
C LEU A 69 -8.30 -1.30 -1.95
N LYS A 70 -8.65 -1.51 -0.67
CA LYS A 70 -9.08 -2.80 -0.12
C LYS A 70 -10.28 -3.37 -0.88
N GLU A 71 -11.31 -2.56 -1.08
CA GLU A 71 -12.51 -3.01 -1.79
C GLU A 71 -12.22 -3.34 -3.26
N MET A 72 -11.38 -2.53 -3.92
CA MET A 72 -10.90 -2.84 -5.28
C MET A 72 -10.15 -4.18 -5.33
N ALA A 73 -9.22 -4.42 -4.39
CA ALA A 73 -8.47 -5.67 -4.30
C ALA A 73 -9.39 -6.86 -4.03
N ARG A 74 -10.39 -6.71 -3.15
CA ARG A 74 -11.38 -7.76 -2.87
C ARG A 74 -12.22 -8.08 -4.11
N LYS A 75 -12.71 -7.07 -4.82
CA LYS A 75 -13.48 -7.24 -6.06
C LYS A 75 -12.67 -7.91 -7.16
N SER A 76 -11.37 -7.61 -7.28
CA SER A 76 -10.55 -8.18 -8.35
C SER A 76 -10.29 -9.68 -8.18
N VAL A 77 -10.18 -10.16 -6.93
CA VAL A 77 -9.91 -11.58 -6.61
C VAL A 77 -11.17 -12.42 -6.40
N SER A 78 -12.32 -11.79 -6.13
CA SER A 78 -13.60 -12.49 -5.99
C SER A 78 -14.01 -13.18 -7.30
N GLU A 79 -14.93 -14.15 -7.22
CA GLU A 79 -15.45 -14.83 -8.41
C GLU A 79 -16.02 -13.83 -9.42
N GLY A 80 -15.66 -14.00 -10.70
CA GLY A 80 -15.99 -13.03 -11.74
C GLY A 80 -15.17 -11.74 -11.69
N GLY A 81 -14.18 -11.61 -10.79
CA GLY A 81 -13.22 -10.51 -10.75
C GLY A 81 -12.16 -10.59 -11.84
N SER A 82 -11.43 -9.49 -12.06
CA SER A 82 -10.40 -9.42 -13.11
C SER A 82 -9.23 -10.37 -12.85
N SER A 83 -8.67 -10.38 -11.63
CA SER A 83 -7.60 -11.30 -11.24
C SER A 83 -8.06 -12.75 -11.25
N TYR A 84 -9.29 -13.01 -10.81
CA TYR A 84 -9.92 -14.34 -10.89
C TYR A 84 -9.99 -14.86 -12.34
N ARG A 85 -10.52 -14.04 -13.26
CA ARG A 85 -10.60 -14.40 -14.69
C ARG A 85 -9.21 -14.63 -15.29
N ASN A 86 -8.25 -13.74 -15.02
CA ASN A 86 -6.89 -13.90 -15.52
C ASN A 86 -6.25 -15.21 -15.04
N PHE A 87 -6.46 -15.56 -13.78
CA PHE A 87 -5.97 -16.82 -13.23
C PHE A 87 -6.63 -18.04 -13.88
N LYS A 88 -7.95 -18.00 -14.12
CA LYS A 88 -8.67 -19.04 -14.86
C LYS A 88 -8.13 -19.20 -16.29
N THR A 89 -7.93 -18.09 -17.01
CA THR A 89 -7.33 -18.12 -18.36
C THR A 89 -5.94 -18.74 -18.35
N PHE A 90 -5.10 -18.37 -17.37
CA PHE A 90 -3.77 -18.94 -17.22
C PHE A 90 -3.81 -20.46 -16.99
N ILE A 91 -4.71 -20.95 -16.13
CA ILE A 91 -4.89 -22.39 -15.92
C ILE A 91 -5.30 -23.11 -17.21
N GLU A 92 -6.23 -22.56 -17.99
CA GLU A 92 -6.64 -23.19 -19.25
C GLU A 92 -5.50 -23.21 -20.28
N ALA A 93 -4.66 -22.17 -20.32
CA ALA A 93 -3.51 -22.12 -21.20
C ALA A 93 -2.44 -23.18 -20.87
N MET A 94 -2.28 -23.54 -19.59
CA MET A 94 -1.33 -24.59 -19.17
C MET A 94 -1.79 -26.03 -19.46
N LYS A 95 -3.06 -26.22 -19.87
CA LYS A 95 -3.59 -27.55 -20.24
C LYS A 95 -3.35 -27.88 -21.71
N GLN A 96 -2.82 -26.93 -22.49
CA GLN A 96 -2.40 -27.11 -23.88
C GLN A 96 -0.95 -27.56 -23.93
#